data_AF-A0A356QC57-F1
#
_entry.id   AF-A0A356QC57-F1
#
_cell.length_a   1.000
_cell.length_b   1.000
_cell.length_c   1.000
_cell.angle_alpha   90.00
_cell.angle_beta   90.00
_cell.angle_gamma   90.00
#
_symmetry.space_group_name_H-M   'P 1'
#
loop_
_entity.id
_entity.type
_entity.pdbx_description
1 polymer ?
#
loop_
_entity_poly.entity_id
_entity_poly.type
_entity_poly.pdbx_seq_one_letter_code
_entity_poly.pdbx_strand_id
1 'polypeptide(L)'
;EAAEEDGVVRQGLLGALADTLTDIGEQAQAGDSPIDEWSRQLVQGADDLRALHDGADQGEVIRAVADGAVLAFVWSALLVVMIAFGRLVATRRHWPLDLPRDPKAWLLAVHFLRRMLPWTLSFAITLGIGQILPYSPGRAVVLVVAYICLCGRALSVVFETVIAFFSRGHRFPAVQVLQHKALRGLFVIGALIALGDAVNSTRLVELLGAELSGLVSVLANMLAALLSARFIFKFKRPIRHLICNRPYKQRRDASAAVEMIRTLGGLWHIPALLMVGGSLLAIFITVGDVGTALARSIVSASLLVLTLVVTGLLRRQAER
;
A
#
# COMPACT_ATOMS: atom_id res chain seq x y z
N GLU A 1 48.34 27.06 -14.13
CA GLU A 1 47.07 27.72 -13.78
C GLU A 1 45.98 26.68 -13.93
N ALA A 2 45.74 25.95 -12.82
CA ALA A 2 44.81 24.83 -12.75
C ALA A 2 44.36 24.72 -11.29
N ALA A 3 43.06 24.92 -11.06
CA ALA A 3 42.24 24.42 -9.94
C ALA A 3 41.08 25.41 -9.70
N GLU A 4 39.85 25.02 -10.06
CA GLU A 4 38.61 25.23 -9.29
C GLU A 4 37.39 24.81 -10.13
N GLU A 5 37.20 23.51 -10.32
CA GLU A 5 35.91 22.92 -10.68
C GLU A 5 35.77 21.58 -9.94
N ASP A 6 35.45 21.62 -8.65
CA ASP A 6 35.16 20.38 -7.89
C ASP A 6 34.15 20.58 -6.73
N GLY A 7 33.25 21.56 -6.86
CA GLY A 7 32.38 22.01 -5.76
C GLY A 7 30.95 21.47 -5.69
N VAL A 8 30.42 20.77 -6.71
CA VAL A 8 28.93 20.70 -6.85
C VAL A 8 28.30 19.28 -6.84
N VAL A 9 29.04 18.18 -6.71
CA VAL A 9 28.46 16.83 -6.97
C VAL A 9 28.35 15.89 -5.75
N ARG A 10 28.60 16.32 -4.50
CA ARG A 10 28.51 15.43 -3.31
C ARG A 10 27.37 15.69 -2.33
N GLN A 11 26.37 16.49 -2.69
CA GLN A 11 25.22 16.81 -1.84
C GLN A 11 23.91 16.21 -2.39
N GLY A 12 23.92 14.92 -2.72
CA GLY A 12 22.74 14.21 -3.21
C GLY A 12 22.62 12.87 -2.50
N LEU A 13 21.50 12.63 -1.82
CA LEU A 13 21.16 11.41 -1.07
C LEU A 13 21.89 11.19 0.27
N LEU A 14 23.22 11.26 0.35
CA LEU A 14 23.92 11.04 1.62
C LEU A 14 23.83 12.24 2.56
N GLY A 15 23.87 13.47 2.03
CA GLY A 15 23.61 14.68 2.80
C GLY A 15 22.16 14.75 3.29
N ALA A 16 21.19 14.36 2.45
CA ALA A 16 19.79 14.30 2.85
C ALA A 16 19.53 13.22 3.91
N LEU A 17 20.21 12.07 3.84
CA LEU A 17 20.14 11.03 4.88
C LEU A 17 20.84 11.48 6.17
N ALA A 18 21.99 12.15 6.07
CA ALA A 18 22.71 12.68 7.24
C ALA A 18 21.92 13.79 7.94
N ASP A 19 21.28 14.69 7.20
CA ASP A 19 20.38 15.70 7.76
C ASP A 19 19.19 15.03 8.44
N THR A 20 18.53 14.05 7.81
CA THR A 20 17.42 13.33 8.47
C THR A 20 17.86 12.57 9.73
N LEU A 21 19.08 12.01 9.75
CA LEU A 21 19.62 11.33 10.93
C LEU A 21 20.01 12.30 12.03
N THR A 22 20.43 13.52 11.67
CA THR A 22 20.79 14.60 12.60
C THR A 22 19.53 15.23 13.20
N ASP A 23 18.49 15.46 12.38
CA ASP A 23 17.19 15.97 12.83
C ASP A 23 16.49 15.00 13.80
N ILE A 24 16.59 13.69 13.51
CA ILE A 24 16.16 12.61 14.41
C ILE A 24 16.98 12.61 15.72
N GLY A 25 18.28 12.91 15.63
CA GLY A 25 19.18 13.01 16.77
C GLY A 25 18.86 14.22 17.66
N GLU A 26 18.62 15.38 17.06
CA GLU A 26 18.27 16.62 17.76
C GLU A 26 16.89 16.55 18.41
N GLN A 27 15.88 15.95 17.75
CA GLN A 27 14.57 15.68 18.35
C GLN A 27 14.65 14.71 19.53
N ALA A 28 15.51 13.69 19.46
CA ALA A 28 15.76 12.80 20.59
C ALA A 28 16.50 13.49 21.76
N GLN A 29 17.17 14.62 21.50
CA GLN A 29 17.98 15.36 22.46
C GLN A 29 17.25 16.61 23.02
N ALA A 30 16.10 16.99 22.44
CA ALA A 30 15.29 18.15 22.81
C ALA A 30 14.50 18.01 24.13
N GLY A 31 14.56 16.86 24.82
CA GLY A 31 14.21 16.77 26.23
C GLY A 31 12.72 16.62 26.60
N ASP A 32 11.78 16.70 25.65
CA ASP A 32 10.44 16.15 25.86
C ASP A 32 10.49 14.65 25.57
N SER A 33 10.20 13.83 26.59
CA SER A 33 10.23 12.38 26.43
C SER A 33 9.13 11.98 25.43
N PRO A 34 9.44 11.20 24.37
CA PRO A 34 8.44 10.70 23.43
C PRO A 34 7.28 10.00 24.15
N ILE A 35 7.54 9.38 25.32
CA ILE A 35 6.51 8.70 26.11
C ILE A 35 5.46 9.66 26.70
N ASP A 36 5.86 10.90 27.02
CA ASP A 36 4.99 11.90 27.64
C ASP A 36 4.05 12.48 26.58
N GLU A 37 4.55 12.69 25.36
CA GLU A 37 3.75 13.11 24.23
C GLU A 37 2.75 12.03 23.81
N TRP A 38 3.15 10.76 23.79
CA TRP A 38 2.23 9.62 23.58
C TRP A 38 1.13 9.55 24.66
N SER A 39 1.50 9.76 25.93
CA SER A 39 0.53 9.81 27.03
C SER A 39 -0.46 10.96 26.83
N ARG A 40 0.03 12.15 26.48
CA ARG A 40 -0.81 13.32 26.21
C ARG A 40 -1.75 13.06 25.05
N GLN A 41 -1.24 12.58 23.92
CA GLN A 41 -2.04 12.31 22.74
C GLN A 41 -3.13 11.27 23.01
N LEU A 42 -2.81 10.20 23.75
CA LEU A 42 -3.78 9.17 24.17
C LEU A 42 -4.89 9.73 25.07
N VAL A 43 -4.55 10.59 26.03
CA VAL A 43 -5.53 11.21 26.93
C VAL A 43 -6.42 12.18 26.15
N GLN A 44 -5.83 13.05 25.33
CA GLN A 44 -6.58 14.03 24.54
C GLN A 44 -7.48 13.37 23.51
N GLY A 45 -6.99 12.36 22.78
CA GLY A 45 -7.82 11.61 21.84
C GLY A 45 -8.94 10.81 22.52
N ALA A 46 -8.73 10.35 23.77
CA ALA A 46 -9.80 9.72 24.55
C ALA A 46 -10.87 10.74 24.98
N ASP A 47 -10.48 11.97 25.29
CA ASP A 47 -11.41 13.04 25.63
C ASP A 47 -12.17 13.54 24.39
N ASP A 48 -11.53 13.66 23.23
CA ASP A 48 -12.19 13.94 21.94
C ASP A 48 -13.25 12.86 21.61
N LEU A 49 -12.92 11.59 21.82
CA LEU A 49 -13.85 10.48 21.60
C LEU A 49 -15.06 10.53 22.54
N ARG A 50 -14.86 10.93 23.81
CA ARG A 50 -15.95 11.12 24.78
C ARG A 50 -16.81 12.31 24.41
N ALA A 51 -16.20 13.43 24.03
CA ALA A 51 -16.93 14.61 23.58
C ALA A 51 -17.81 14.33 22.35
N LEU A 52 -17.30 13.53 21.41
CA LEU A 52 -18.07 13.04 20.26
C LEU A 52 -19.22 12.12 20.66
N HIS A 53 -19.06 11.32 21.71
CA HIS A 53 -20.12 10.44 22.21
C HIS A 53 -21.21 11.22 22.96
N ASP A 54 -20.81 12.18 23.80
CA ASP A 54 -21.71 12.93 24.68
C ASP A 54 -22.46 14.04 23.92
N GLY A 55 -21.85 14.62 22.88
CA GLY A 55 -22.45 15.66 22.05
C GLY A 55 -23.35 15.15 20.93
N ALA A 56 -23.33 13.85 20.65
CA ALA A 56 -24.10 13.27 19.55
C ALA A 56 -25.52 12.90 20.00
N ASP A 57 -26.52 13.64 19.52
CA ASP A 57 -27.92 13.27 19.76
C ASP A 57 -28.19 11.89 19.16
N GLN A 58 -28.84 11.01 19.93
CA GLN A 58 -29.05 9.61 19.55
C GLN A 58 -29.82 9.51 18.23
N GLY A 59 -30.72 10.46 17.96
CA GLY A 59 -31.45 10.57 16.69
C GLY A 59 -30.56 10.89 15.50
N GLU A 60 -29.57 11.78 15.67
CA GLU A 60 -28.63 12.17 14.62
C GLU A 60 -27.64 11.03 14.30
N VAL A 61 -27.16 10.30 15.33
CA VAL A 61 -26.31 9.12 15.14
C VAL A 61 -27.05 8.02 14.38
N ILE A 62 -28.30 7.71 14.76
CA ILE A 62 -29.10 6.69 14.08
C ILE A 62 -29.34 7.08 12.62
N ARG A 63 -29.63 8.35 12.35
CA ARG A 63 -29.82 8.86 10.99
C ARG A 63 -28.53 8.79 10.17
N ALA A 64 -27.39 9.17 10.75
CA ALA A 64 -26.09 9.05 10.10
C ALA A 64 -25.73 7.59 9.79
N VAL A 65 -25.97 6.68 10.73
CA VAL A 65 -25.76 5.24 10.54
C VAL A 65 -26.69 4.68 9.47
N ALA A 66 -27.96 5.10 9.43
CA ALA A 66 -28.90 4.68 8.40
C ALA A 66 -28.51 5.19 7.01
N ASP A 67 -28.17 6.48 6.88
CA ASP A 67 -27.66 7.08 5.63
C ASP A 67 -26.41 6.36 5.14
N GLY A 68 -25.48 6.07 6.05
CA GLY A 68 -24.27 5.30 5.79
C GLY A 68 -24.59 3.86 5.36
N ALA A 69 -25.48 3.16 6.06
CA ALA A 69 -25.85 1.79 5.75
C ALA A 69 -26.48 1.67 4.35
N VAL A 70 -27.35 2.62 3.98
CA VAL A 70 -27.94 2.67 2.63
C VAL A 70 -26.84 2.86 1.58
N LEU A 71 -25.94 3.83 1.76
CA LEU A 71 -24.87 4.07 0.79
C LEU A 71 -23.90 2.87 0.70
N ALA A 72 -23.58 2.24 1.84
CA ALA A 72 -22.74 1.05 1.89
C ALA A 72 -23.39 -0.13 1.17
N PHE A 73 -24.70 -0.31 1.34
CA PHE A 73 -25.46 -1.32 0.62
C PHE A 73 -25.47 -1.06 -0.88
N VAL A 74 -25.72 0.17 -1.32
CA VAL A 74 -25.70 0.57 -2.73
C VAL A 74 -24.32 0.32 -3.34
N TRP A 75 -23.24 0.77 -2.67
CA TRP A 75 -21.87 0.55 -3.12
C TRP A 75 -21.52 -0.94 -3.21
N SER A 76 -21.88 -1.73 -2.19
CA SER A 76 -21.63 -3.17 -2.16
C SER A 76 -22.40 -3.91 -3.25
N ALA A 77 -23.69 -3.58 -3.44
CA ALA A 77 -24.52 -4.14 -4.49
C ALA A 77 -23.96 -3.80 -5.88
N LEU A 78 -23.58 -2.53 -6.10
CA LEU A 78 -22.94 -2.09 -7.33
C LEU A 78 -21.64 -2.84 -7.61
N LEU A 79 -20.80 -3.02 -6.59
CA LEU A 79 -19.56 -3.77 -6.69
C LEU A 79 -19.83 -5.24 -7.07
N VAL A 80 -20.80 -5.88 -6.43
CA VAL A 80 -21.19 -7.27 -6.73
C VAL A 80 -21.70 -7.39 -8.16
N VAL A 81 -22.56 -6.47 -8.61
CA VAL A 81 -23.08 -6.43 -9.99
C VAL A 81 -21.93 -6.24 -10.99
N MET A 82 -21.01 -5.32 -10.73
CA MET A 82 -19.84 -5.08 -11.59
C MET A 82 -18.90 -6.29 -11.66
N ILE A 83 -18.70 -6.99 -10.55
CA ILE A 83 -17.93 -8.24 -10.52
C ILE A 83 -18.66 -9.34 -11.28
N ALA A 84 -19.98 -9.49 -11.10
CA ALA A 84 -20.79 -10.49 -11.80
C ALA A 84 -20.79 -10.23 -13.32
N PHE A 85 -20.93 -8.97 -13.73
CA PHE A 85 -20.79 -8.55 -15.12
C PHE A 85 -19.40 -8.90 -15.68
N GLY A 86 -18.34 -8.60 -14.92
CA GLY A 86 -16.97 -8.98 -15.28
C GLY A 86 -16.73 -10.49 -15.35
N ARG A 87 -17.49 -11.32 -14.60
CA ARG A 87 -17.48 -12.79 -14.72
C ARG A 87 -18.25 -13.24 -15.97
N LEU A 88 -19.46 -12.74 -16.17
CA LEU A 88 -20.32 -13.08 -17.31
C LEU A 88 -19.63 -12.79 -18.66
N VAL A 89 -19.00 -11.62 -18.80
CA VAL A 89 -18.27 -11.24 -20.01
C VAL A 89 -17.14 -12.22 -20.32
N ALA A 90 -16.44 -12.74 -19.31
CA ALA A 90 -15.36 -13.67 -19.52
C ALA A 90 -15.83 -15.09 -19.86
N THR A 91 -16.92 -15.53 -19.23
CA THR A 91 -17.56 -16.80 -19.58
C THR A 91 -18.05 -16.76 -21.03
N ARG A 92 -18.67 -15.64 -21.46
CA ARG A 92 -19.11 -15.47 -22.85
C ARG A 92 -17.97 -15.35 -23.87
N ARG A 93 -16.80 -14.85 -23.47
CA ARG A 93 -15.65 -14.66 -24.35
C ARG A 93 -14.64 -15.82 -24.32
N HIS A 94 -14.99 -16.94 -23.67
CA HIS A 94 -14.14 -18.12 -23.45
C HIS A 94 -12.73 -17.77 -22.96
N TRP A 95 -12.62 -16.74 -22.11
CA TRP A 95 -11.34 -16.38 -21.51
C TRP A 95 -11.03 -17.38 -20.39
N PRO A 96 -9.86 -18.04 -20.41
CA PRO A 96 -9.51 -19.00 -19.36
C PRO A 96 -9.51 -18.30 -18.00
N LEU A 97 -10.29 -18.82 -17.04
CA LEU A 97 -10.37 -18.28 -15.68
C LEU A 97 -9.06 -18.47 -14.91
N ASP A 98 -8.30 -19.50 -15.27
CA ASP A 98 -6.96 -19.74 -14.76
C ASP A 98 -5.91 -19.27 -15.76
N LEU A 99 -4.95 -18.52 -15.23
CA LEU A 99 -3.85 -17.99 -16.01
C LEU A 99 -3.09 -19.14 -16.69
N PRO A 100 -3.06 -19.21 -18.04
CA PRO A 100 -2.32 -20.26 -18.74
C PRO A 100 -0.85 -20.23 -18.33
N ARG A 101 -0.20 -21.41 -18.38
CA ARG A 101 1.21 -21.63 -18.00
C ARG A 101 2.22 -20.71 -18.72
N ASP A 102 1.78 -20.02 -19.78
CA ASP A 102 2.46 -18.92 -20.47
C ASP A 102 1.55 -17.68 -20.66
N PRO A 103 1.53 -16.73 -19.70
CA PRO A 103 0.75 -15.51 -19.87
C PRO A 103 1.47 -14.52 -20.81
N LYS A 104 0.82 -14.19 -21.94
CA LYS A 104 1.21 -13.03 -22.75
C LYS A 104 1.06 -11.76 -21.90
N ALA A 105 2.00 -10.81 -21.98
CA ALA A 105 1.97 -9.56 -21.19
C ALA A 105 0.63 -8.80 -21.34
N TRP A 106 0.06 -8.84 -22.54
CA TRP A 106 -1.26 -8.28 -22.82
C TRP A 106 -2.40 -8.95 -22.01
N LEU A 107 -2.36 -10.27 -21.86
CA LEU A 107 -3.35 -11.00 -21.05
C LEU A 107 -3.22 -10.65 -19.56
N LEU A 108 -2.01 -10.37 -19.07
CA LEU A 108 -1.80 -9.87 -17.70
C LEU A 108 -2.38 -8.47 -17.50
N ALA A 109 -2.21 -7.57 -18.47
CA ALA A 109 -2.78 -6.22 -18.43
C ALA A 109 -4.32 -6.25 -18.51
N VAL A 110 -4.89 -7.09 -19.37
CA VAL A 110 -6.33 -7.30 -19.45
C VAL A 110 -6.86 -7.93 -18.16
N HIS A 111 -6.13 -8.87 -17.56
CA HIS A 111 -6.48 -9.47 -16.26
C HIS A 111 -6.44 -8.43 -15.14
N PHE A 112 -5.39 -7.61 -15.07
CA PHE A 112 -5.29 -6.48 -14.14
C PHE A 112 -6.49 -5.56 -14.26
N LEU A 113 -6.75 -5.08 -15.48
CA LEU A 113 -7.80 -4.12 -15.76
C LEU A 113 -9.17 -4.73 -15.41
N ARG A 114 -9.45 -5.96 -15.85
CA ARG A 114 -10.70 -6.66 -15.51
C ARG A 114 -10.89 -6.83 -14.00
N ARG A 115 -9.80 -7.03 -13.26
CA ARG A 115 -9.83 -7.33 -11.83
C ARG A 115 -9.87 -6.07 -10.96
N MET A 116 -9.44 -4.92 -11.50
CA MET A 116 -9.43 -3.59 -10.86
C MET A 116 -10.65 -2.72 -11.25
N LEU A 117 -11.11 -2.82 -12.51
CA LEU A 117 -12.18 -1.98 -13.08
C LEU A 117 -13.51 -2.04 -12.32
N PRO A 118 -14.00 -3.21 -11.82
CA PRO A 118 -15.20 -3.25 -10.99
C PRO A 118 -15.11 -2.41 -9.71
N TRP A 119 -13.92 -2.39 -9.09
CA TRP A 119 -13.68 -1.64 -7.86
C TRP A 119 -13.62 -0.15 -8.13
N THR A 120 -12.85 0.25 -9.13
CA THR A 120 -12.70 1.66 -9.52
C THR A 120 -14.01 2.25 -10.01
N LEU A 121 -14.77 1.52 -10.83
CA LEU A 121 -16.04 2.01 -11.36
C LEU A 121 -17.09 2.12 -10.25
N SER A 122 -17.19 1.12 -9.36
CA SER A 122 -18.12 1.18 -8.23
C SER A 122 -17.79 2.35 -7.30
N PHE A 123 -16.51 2.56 -6.99
CA PHE A 123 -16.07 3.71 -6.22
C PHE A 123 -16.37 5.04 -6.92
N ALA A 124 -16.03 5.18 -8.22
CA ALA A 124 -16.26 6.41 -8.96
C ALA A 124 -17.75 6.79 -9.06
N ILE A 125 -18.62 5.81 -9.28
CA ILE A 125 -20.08 6.03 -9.28
C ILE A 125 -20.55 6.45 -7.89
N THR A 126 -20.10 5.77 -6.83
CA THR A 126 -20.49 6.10 -5.45
C THR A 126 -19.98 7.48 -5.04
N LEU A 127 -18.76 7.85 -5.44
CA LEU A 127 -18.20 9.18 -5.25
C LEU A 127 -19.02 10.22 -6.00
N GLY A 128 -19.40 9.96 -7.26
CA GLY A 128 -20.24 10.84 -8.07
C GLY A 128 -21.62 11.08 -7.44
N ILE A 129 -22.28 10.02 -6.95
CA ILE A 129 -23.54 10.13 -6.19
C ILE A 129 -23.30 10.97 -4.93
N GLY A 130 -22.19 10.74 -4.23
CA GLY A 130 -21.81 11.49 -3.03
C GLY A 130 -21.60 12.99 -3.23
N GLN A 131 -21.24 13.45 -4.43
CA GLN A 131 -21.10 14.88 -4.74
C GLN A 131 -22.44 15.59 -4.98
N ILE A 132 -23.48 14.84 -5.38
CA ILE A 132 -24.78 15.40 -5.76
C ILE A 132 -25.71 15.49 -4.55
N LEU A 133 -25.55 14.60 -3.56
CA LEU A 133 -26.38 14.59 -2.36
C LEU A 133 -25.82 15.54 -1.27
N PRO A 134 -26.68 16.18 -0.45
CA PRO A 134 -26.26 17.10 0.62
C PRO A 134 -25.37 16.38 1.63
N TYR A 135 -24.32 17.00 2.15
CA TYR A 135 -23.35 16.34 3.03
C TYR A 135 -23.98 15.57 4.22
N SER A 136 -23.45 14.39 4.54
CA SER A 136 -23.83 13.59 5.72
C SER A 136 -22.61 12.82 6.24
N PRO A 137 -22.38 12.79 7.57
CA PRO A 137 -21.20 12.15 8.17
C PRO A 137 -21.15 10.64 7.87
N GLY A 138 -22.29 9.95 7.88
CA GLY A 138 -22.36 8.53 7.54
C GLY A 138 -21.89 8.23 6.12
N ARG A 139 -22.15 9.14 5.18
CA ARG A 139 -21.70 8.99 3.79
C ARG A 139 -20.20 9.25 3.63
N ALA A 140 -19.64 10.19 4.40
CA ALA A 140 -18.20 10.42 4.44
C ALA A 140 -17.46 9.16 4.90
N VAL A 141 -17.92 8.52 5.97
CA VAL A 141 -17.35 7.26 6.48
C VAL A 141 -17.39 6.16 5.42
N VAL A 142 -18.52 6.00 4.71
CA VAL A 142 -18.64 4.98 3.65
C VAL A 142 -17.72 5.26 2.47
N LEU A 143 -17.58 6.51 2.04
CA LEU A 143 -16.66 6.88 0.96
C LEU A 143 -15.20 6.59 1.36
N VAL A 144 -14.84 6.83 2.61
CA VAL A 144 -13.52 6.51 3.18
C VAL A 144 -13.30 5.00 3.20
N VAL A 145 -14.28 4.21 3.67
CA VAL A 145 -14.22 2.75 3.64
C VAL A 145 -14.06 2.24 2.20
N ALA A 146 -14.80 2.81 1.25
CA ALA A 146 -14.72 2.43 -0.16
C ALA A 146 -13.34 2.78 -0.75
N TYR A 147 -12.77 3.95 -0.41
CA TYR A 147 -11.42 4.36 -0.77
C TYR A 147 -10.36 3.39 -0.21
N ILE A 148 -10.43 3.08 1.08
CA ILE A 148 -9.51 2.16 1.75
C ILE A 148 -9.54 0.77 1.10
N CYS A 149 -10.74 0.26 0.81
CA CYS A 149 -10.88 -1.03 0.14
C CYS A 149 -10.33 -0.98 -1.30
N LEU A 150 -10.52 0.13 -2.02
CA LEU A 150 -9.97 0.33 -3.36
C LEU A 150 -8.43 0.31 -3.34
N CYS A 151 -7.80 1.00 -2.38
CA CYS A 151 -6.35 1.03 -2.20
C CYS A 151 -5.78 -0.35 -1.83
N GLY A 152 -6.38 -1.04 -0.85
CA GLY A 152 -6.00 -2.41 -0.49
C GLY A 152 -6.16 -3.38 -1.67
N ARG A 153 -7.20 -3.17 -2.48
CA ARG A 153 -7.42 -3.96 -3.70
C ARG A 153 -6.36 -3.67 -4.76
N ALA A 154 -6.06 -2.40 -5.03
CA ALA A 154 -5.05 -1.99 -5.99
C ALA A 154 -3.70 -2.61 -5.67
N LEU A 155 -3.25 -2.51 -4.41
CA LEU A 155 -2.00 -3.11 -3.95
C LEU A 155 -1.96 -4.63 -4.18
N SER A 156 -3.06 -5.32 -3.87
CA SER A 156 -3.20 -6.76 -4.10
C SER A 156 -3.09 -7.13 -5.58
N VAL A 157 -3.77 -6.40 -6.47
CA VAL A 157 -3.79 -6.69 -7.90
C VAL A 157 -2.45 -6.36 -8.56
N VAL A 158 -1.77 -5.29 -8.15
CA VAL A 158 -0.41 -4.94 -8.62
C VAL A 158 0.57 -6.04 -8.23
N PHE A 159 0.52 -6.54 -6.99
CA PHE A 159 1.41 -7.62 -6.59
C PHE A 159 1.11 -8.94 -7.30
N GLU A 160 -0.18 -9.23 -7.52
CA GLU A 160 -0.61 -10.37 -8.31
C GLU A 160 -0.04 -10.34 -9.74
N THR A 161 -0.08 -9.19 -10.42
CA THR A 161 0.47 -9.06 -11.78
C THR A 161 1.99 -9.19 -11.81
N VAL A 162 2.68 -8.59 -10.85
CA VAL A 162 4.15 -8.72 -10.71
C VAL A 162 4.53 -10.19 -10.49
N ILE A 163 3.84 -10.90 -9.60
CA ILE A 163 4.10 -12.33 -9.38
C ILE A 163 3.74 -13.17 -10.61
N ALA A 164 2.63 -12.85 -11.27
CA ALA A 164 2.20 -13.56 -12.47
C ALA A 164 3.22 -13.43 -13.61
N PHE A 165 3.98 -12.34 -13.67
CA PHE A 165 5.11 -12.21 -14.58
C PHE A 165 6.21 -13.27 -14.33
N PHE A 166 6.42 -13.66 -13.07
CA PHE A 166 7.40 -14.68 -12.69
C PHE A 166 6.89 -16.13 -12.79
N SER A 167 5.67 -16.36 -13.29
CA SER A 167 5.03 -17.68 -13.37
C SER A 167 5.69 -18.68 -14.35
N ARG A 168 6.75 -18.31 -15.06
CA ARG A 168 7.40 -19.18 -16.07
C ARG A 168 8.15 -20.36 -15.45
N GLY A 169 7.94 -21.56 -16.01
CA GLY A 169 8.77 -22.74 -15.78
C GLY A 169 8.76 -23.25 -14.33
N HIS A 170 9.94 -23.58 -13.78
CA HIS A 170 10.10 -24.27 -12.48
C HIS A 170 9.74 -23.40 -11.25
N ARG A 171 9.34 -22.14 -11.47
CA ARG A 171 8.94 -21.18 -10.41
C ARG A 171 7.44 -21.21 -10.12
N PHE A 172 6.66 -21.87 -10.98
CA PHE A 172 5.21 -21.90 -10.94
C PHE A 172 4.60 -22.38 -9.59
N PRO A 173 5.11 -23.44 -8.93
CA PRO A 173 4.54 -23.86 -7.65
C PRO A 173 4.72 -22.81 -6.54
N ALA A 174 5.89 -22.14 -6.51
CA ALA A 174 6.16 -21.08 -5.54
C ALA A 174 5.27 -19.84 -5.78
N VAL A 175 5.05 -19.52 -7.06
CA VAL A 175 4.13 -18.45 -7.51
C VAL A 175 2.69 -18.73 -7.08
N GLN A 176 2.19 -19.95 -7.28
CA GLN A 176 0.82 -20.31 -6.91
C GLN A 176 0.57 -20.21 -5.40
N VAL A 177 1.52 -20.66 -4.57
CA VAL A 177 1.42 -20.53 -3.11
C VAL A 177 1.38 -19.06 -2.70
N LEU A 178 2.19 -18.21 -3.35
CA LEU A 178 2.24 -16.78 -3.08
C LEU A 178 0.93 -16.10 -3.51
N GLN A 179 0.41 -16.40 -4.70
CA GLN A 179 -0.87 -15.85 -5.17
C GLN A 179 -2.05 -16.23 -4.27
N HIS A 180 -2.13 -17.46 -3.77
CA HIS A 180 -3.27 -17.86 -2.92
C HIS A 180 -3.21 -17.30 -1.51
N LYS A 181 -2.01 -17.21 -0.90
CA LYS A 181 -1.86 -16.87 0.52
C LYS A 181 -1.44 -15.41 0.76
N ALA A 182 -0.70 -14.78 -0.15
CA ALA A 182 -0.15 -13.45 0.06
C ALA A 182 -1.18 -12.34 -0.20
N LEU A 183 -2.08 -12.52 -1.18
CA LEU A 183 -2.99 -11.46 -1.61
C LEU A 183 -3.92 -10.95 -0.50
N ARG A 184 -4.40 -11.84 0.38
CA ARG A 184 -5.25 -11.42 1.51
C ARG A 184 -4.47 -10.57 2.52
N GLY A 185 -3.22 -10.94 2.81
CA GLY A 185 -2.38 -10.17 3.71
C GLY A 185 -2.04 -8.80 3.13
N LEU A 186 -1.76 -8.76 1.84
CA LEU A 186 -1.42 -7.52 1.15
C LEU A 186 -2.61 -6.57 1.02
N PHE A 187 -3.82 -7.10 0.85
CA PHE A 187 -5.05 -6.31 0.92
C PHE A 187 -5.16 -5.58 2.26
N VAL A 188 -4.97 -6.30 3.38
CA VAL A 188 -5.08 -5.72 4.72
C VAL A 188 -3.99 -4.68 4.97
N ILE A 189 -2.75 -4.94 4.57
CA ILE A 189 -1.65 -3.97 4.69
C ILE A 189 -1.99 -2.69 3.90
N GLY A 190 -2.39 -2.81 2.63
CA GLY A 190 -2.74 -1.65 1.82
C GLY A 190 -3.96 -0.89 2.34
N ALA A 191 -4.94 -1.59 2.91
CA ALA A 191 -6.09 -0.98 3.54
C ALA A 191 -5.69 -0.18 4.80
N LEU A 192 -4.81 -0.72 5.65
CA LEU A 192 -4.35 -0.01 6.85
C LEU A 192 -3.53 1.24 6.52
N ILE A 193 -2.66 1.17 5.51
CA ILE A 193 -1.91 2.35 5.03
C ILE A 193 -2.89 3.42 4.53
N ALA A 194 -3.86 3.04 3.70
CA ALA A 194 -4.85 3.97 3.19
C ALA A 194 -5.78 4.52 4.29
N LEU A 195 -6.04 3.74 5.35
CA LEU A 195 -6.78 4.21 6.52
C LEU A 195 -5.98 5.28 7.26
N GLY A 196 -4.68 5.06 7.49
CA GLY A 196 -3.82 6.05 8.12
C GLY A 196 -3.79 7.38 7.37
N ASP A 197 -3.65 7.31 6.04
CA ASP A 197 -3.68 8.47 5.16
C ASP A 197 -5.06 9.17 5.14
N ALA A 198 -6.14 8.39 5.04
CA ALA A 198 -7.49 8.94 4.97
C ALA A 198 -7.89 9.67 6.26
N VAL A 199 -7.56 9.11 7.41
CA VAL A 199 -7.92 9.68 8.72
C VAL A 199 -7.25 11.05 8.91
N ASN A 200 -6.01 11.21 8.44
CA ASN A 200 -5.28 12.49 8.50
C ASN A 200 -5.79 13.56 7.49
N SER A 201 -6.84 13.28 6.72
CA SER A 201 -7.43 14.27 5.81
C SER A 201 -8.22 15.34 6.58
N THR A 202 -8.18 16.58 6.09
CA THR A 202 -8.85 17.74 6.72
C THR A 202 -10.33 17.47 7.04
N ARG A 203 -11.04 16.77 6.15
CA ARG A 203 -12.45 16.41 6.34
C ARG A 203 -12.69 15.46 7.52
N LEU A 204 -11.81 14.48 7.72
CA LEU A 204 -11.93 13.51 8.81
C LEU A 204 -11.43 14.10 10.12
N VAL A 205 -10.43 14.97 10.08
CA VAL A 205 -9.98 15.75 11.24
C VAL A 205 -11.10 16.66 11.75
N GLU A 206 -11.85 17.33 10.88
CA GLU A 206 -13.02 18.14 11.27
C GLU A 206 -14.15 17.31 11.91
N LEU A 207 -14.27 16.02 11.54
CA LEU A 207 -15.29 15.11 12.07
C LEU A 207 -14.87 14.42 13.38
N LEU A 208 -13.61 14.02 13.51
CA LEU A 208 -13.10 13.20 14.62
C LEU A 208 -12.33 14.00 15.67
N GLY A 209 -11.91 15.23 15.37
CA GLY A 209 -10.91 15.93 16.18
C GLY A 209 -9.48 15.62 15.71
N ALA A 210 -8.58 16.58 15.88
CA ALA A 210 -7.20 16.47 15.42
C ALA A 210 -6.42 15.38 16.17
N GLU A 211 -6.61 15.27 17.48
CA GLU A 211 -5.85 14.31 18.30
C GLU A 211 -6.32 12.87 18.09
N LEU A 212 -7.63 12.65 18.05
CA LEU A 212 -8.18 11.32 17.74
C LEU A 212 -7.82 10.86 16.33
N SER A 213 -7.85 11.77 15.35
CA SER A 213 -7.42 11.48 13.98
C SER A 213 -5.93 11.10 13.92
N GLY A 214 -5.07 11.86 14.59
CA GLY A 214 -3.64 11.57 14.71
C GLY A 214 -3.39 10.17 15.30
N LEU A 215 -4.02 9.85 16.44
CA LEU A 215 -3.89 8.54 17.07
C LEU A 215 -4.32 7.39 16.16
N VAL A 216 -5.49 7.49 15.54
CA VAL A 216 -6.02 6.43 14.67
C VAL A 216 -5.12 6.25 13.45
N SER A 217 -4.59 7.34 12.89
CA SER A 217 -3.63 7.28 11.79
C SER A 217 -2.35 6.55 12.17
N VAL A 218 -1.77 6.91 13.31
CA VAL A 218 -0.55 6.29 13.81
C VAL A 218 -0.76 4.81 14.11
N LEU A 219 -1.86 4.44 14.78
CA LEU A 219 -2.20 3.04 15.07
C LEU A 219 -2.41 2.22 13.80
N ALA A 220 -3.08 2.78 12.79
CA ALA A 220 -3.29 2.11 11.50
C ALA A 220 -1.94 1.84 10.79
N ASN A 221 -1.05 2.83 10.75
CA ASN A 221 0.28 2.71 10.15
C ASN A 221 1.19 1.74 10.94
N MET A 222 1.11 1.75 12.27
CA MET A 222 1.84 0.81 13.12
C MET A 222 1.39 -0.64 12.88
N LEU A 223 0.07 -0.88 12.81
CA LEU A 223 -0.49 -2.18 12.46
C LEU A 223 -0.09 -2.61 11.04
N ALA A 224 -0.09 -1.69 10.07
CA ALA A 224 0.37 -1.96 8.71
C ALA A 224 1.84 -2.41 8.69
N ALA A 225 2.71 -1.74 9.46
CA ALA A 225 4.12 -2.09 9.59
C ALA A 225 4.31 -3.48 10.25
N LEU A 226 3.61 -3.76 11.35
CA LEU A 226 3.65 -5.07 12.02
C LEU A 226 3.16 -6.21 11.13
N LEU A 227 2.06 -5.99 10.40
CA LEU A 227 1.56 -6.97 9.44
C LEU A 227 2.51 -7.15 8.25
N SER A 228 3.18 -6.09 7.82
CA SER A 228 4.23 -6.15 6.78
C SER A 228 5.45 -6.95 7.25
N ALA A 229 5.92 -6.74 8.49
CA ALA A 229 6.97 -7.56 9.09
C ALA A 229 6.56 -9.03 9.18
N ARG A 230 5.35 -9.30 9.69
CA ARG A 230 4.77 -10.66 9.73
C ARG A 230 4.68 -11.28 8.33
N PHE A 231 4.31 -10.50 7.32
CA PHE A 231 4.26 -10.94 5.93
C PHE A 231 5.65 -11.34 5.42
N ILE A 232 6.67 -10.51 5.66
CA ILE A 232 8.07 -10.79 5.28
C ILE A 232 8.54 -12.11 5.90
N PHE A 233 8.32 -12.31 7.20
CA PHE A 233 8.71 -13.56 7.88
C PHE A 233 7.95 -14.77 7.34
N LYS A 234 6.63 -14.66 7.15
CA LYS A 234 5.78 -15.75 6.65
C LYS A 234 6.14 -16.17 5.23
N PHE A 235 6.49 -15.23 4.36
CA PHE A 235 6.77 -15.48 2.94
C PHE A 235 8.27 -15.50 2.60
N LYS A 236 9.16 -15.48 3.60
CA LYS A 236 10.64 -15.59 3.44
C LYS A 236 11.05 -16.73 2.52
N ARG A 237 10.51 -17.94 2.75
CA ARG A 237 10.86 -19.14 1.97
C ARG A 237 10.31 -19.10 0.53
N PRO A 238 8.99 -18.90 0.28
CA PRO A 238 8.47 -18.81 -1.08
C PRO A 238 9.17 -17.76 -1.95
N ILE A 239 9.43 -16.57 -1.41
CA ILE A 239 10.09 -15.48 -2.14
C ILE A 239 11.56 -15.82 -2.42
N ARG A 240 12.27 -16.42 -1.45
CA ARG A 240 13.63 -16.94 -1.68
C ARG A 240 13.66 -17.95 -2.83
N HIS A 241 12.70 -18.88 -2.88
CA HIS A 241 12.61 -19.85 -3.96
C HIS A 241 12.26 -19.19 -5.30
N LEU A 242 11.47 -18.11 -5.30
CA LEU A 242 11.17 -17.35 -6.50
C LEU A 242 12.42 -16.69 -7.10
N ILE A 243 13.24 -16.07 -6.25
CA ILE A 243 14.44 -15.34 -6.65
C ILE A 243 15.54 -16.33 -7.06
N CYS A 244 15.84 -17.33 -6.21
CA CYS A 244 16.98 -18.22 -6.38
C CYS A 244 16.76 -19.35 -7.40
N ASN A 245 15.52 -19.79 -7.67
CA ASN A 245 15.31 -20.96 -8.54
C ASN A 245 15.36 -20.55 -10.02
N ARG A 246 16.46 -20.81 -10.74
CA ARG A 246 16.67 -20.47 -12.17
C ARG A 246 16.77 -21.72 -13.06
N PRO A 247 16.39 -21.63 -14.37
CA PRO A 247 16.48 -22.74 -15.33
C PRO A 247 17.92 -23.15 -15.62
N TYR A 248 18.12 -24.41 -16.01
CA TYR A 248 19.43 -25.07 -16.12
C TYR A 248 20.45 -24.33 -17.01
N LYS A 249 20.02 -23.79 -18.17
CA LYS A 249 20.89 -23.01 -19.07
C LYS A 249 21.54 -21.80 -18.37
N GLN A 250 20.81 -21.13 -17.48
CA GLN A 250 21.31 -19.99 -16.70
C GLN A 250 22.21 -20.37 -15.52
N ARG A 251 22.17 -21.63 -15.08
CA ARG A 251 23.09 -22.15 -14.04
C ARG A 251 24.44 -22.54 -14.63
N ARG A 252 24.46 -22.97 -15.90
CA ARG A 252 25.66 -23.41 -16.60
C ARG A 252 26.59 -22.25 -16.95
N ASP A 253 26.03 -21.09 -17.31
CA ASP A 253 26.77 -19.91 -17.77
C ASP A 253 26.83 -18.80 -16.70
N ALA A 254 26.76 -19.16 -15.42
CA ALA A 254 26.63 -18.18 -14.33
C ALA A 254 27.91 -17.35 -14.13
N SER A 255 27.82 -16.03 -14.33
CA SER A 255 28.90 -15.09 -14.01
C SER A 255 28.90 -14.74 -12.51
N ALA A 256 30.02 -14.19 -12.01
CA ALA A 256 30.14 -13.75 -10.61
C ALA A 256 29.00 -12.80 -10.17
N ALA A 257 28.49 -11.96 -11.08
CA ALA A 257 27.34 -11.08 -10.82
C ALA A 257 26.04 -11.86 -10.52
N VAL A 258 25.87 -13.04 -11.13
CA VAL A 258 24.71 -13.92 -10.90
C VAL A 258 24.79 -14.58 -9.52
N GLU A 259 26.00 -14.96 -9.08
CA GLU A 259 26.24 -15.51 -7.74
C GLU A 259 26.01 -14.44 -6.65
N MET A 260 26.41 -13.19 -6.91
CA MET A 260 26.18 -12.06 -6.00
C MET A 260 24.68 -11.73 -5.84
N ILE A 261 23.92 -11.78 -6.94
CA ILE A 261 22.44 -11.63 -6.89
C ILE A 261 21.80 -12.81 -6.15
N ARG A 262 22.39 -14.00 -6.18
CA ARG A 262 21.89 -15.18 -5.48
C ARG A 262 22.05 -15.07 -3.97
N THR A 263 23.19 -14.57 -3.50
CA THR A 263 23.42 -14.32 -2.07
C THR A 263 22.55 -13.16 -1.58
N LEU A 264 22.47 -12.05 -2.33
CA LEU A 264 21.56 -10.94 -2.03
C LEU A 264 20.08 -11.39 -2.01
N GLY A 265 19.67 -12.19 -2.99
CA GLY A 265 18.31 -12.73 -3.10
C GLY A 265 17.96 -13.71 -1.98
N GLY A 266 18.95 -14.41 -1.41
CA GLY A 266 18.80 -15.22 -0.20
C GLY A 266 18.53 -14.38 1.05
N LEU A 267 19.13 -13.18 1.11
CA LEU A 267 19.05 -12.24 2.21
C LEU A 267 17.99 -11.13 2.02
N TRP A 268 17.10 -11.25 1.02
CA TRP A 268 16.09 -10.23 0.68
C TRP A 268 15.26 -9.70 1.87
N HIS A 269 15.04 -10.55 2.87
CA HIS A 269 14.30 -10.22 4.07
C HIS A 269 15.00 -9.18 4.96
N ILE A 270 16.34 -9.08 4.95
CA ILE A 270 17.09 -8.18 5.85
C ILE A 270 16.88 -6.70 5.46
N PRO A 271 17.11 -6.28 4.20
CA PRO A 271 16.84 -4.89 3.80
C PRO A 271 15.36 -4.52 3.94
N ALA A 272 14.45 -5.46 3.63
CA ALA A 272 13.02 -5.24 3.77
C ALA A 272 12.60 -5.03 5.24
N LEU A 273 13.16 -5.83 6.16
CA LEU A 273 12.89 -5.70 7.58
C LEU A 273 13.52 -4.43 8.16
N LEU A 274 14.68 -4.03 7.67
CA LEU A 274 15.34 -2.78 8.06
C LEU A 274 14.50 -1.56 7.63
N MET A 275 13.94 -1.58 6.42
CA MET A 275 13.02 -0.54 5.94
C MET A 275 11.74 -0.45 6.81
N VAL A 276 11.11 -1.59 7.13
CA VAL A 276 9.93 -1.61 8.01
C VAL A 276 10.28 -1.18 9.43
N GLY A 277 11.44 -1.61 9.95
CA GLY A 277 11.94 -1.20 11.25
C GLY A 277 12.23 0.30 11.33
N GLY A 278 12.86 0.87 10.29
CA GLY A 278 13.09 2.31 10.18
C GLY A 278 11.80 3.11 10.11
N SER A 279 10.79 2.62 9.37
CA SER A 279 9.46 3.22 9.36
C SER A 279 8.77 3.16 10.72
N LEU A 280 8.93 2.06 11.47
CA LEU A 280 8.36 1.93 12.81
C LEU A 280 9.06 2.89 13.80
N LEU A 281 10.38 3.00 13.71
CA LEU A 281 11.18 3.93 14.51
C LEU A 281 10.78 5.38 14.22
N ALA A 282 10.60 5.75 12.95
CA ALA A 282 10.10 7.06 12.56
C ALA A 282 8.72 7.34 13.17
N ILE A 283 7.78 6.39 13.10
CA ILE A 283 6.47 6.54 13.75
C ILE A 283 6.58 6.78 15.27
N PHE A 284 7.54 6.15 15.94
CA PHE A 284 7.77 6.33 17.37
C PHE A 284 8.41 7.67 17.74
N ILE A 285 9.32 8.17 16.90
CA ILE A 285 10.08 9.40 17.15
C ILE A 285 9.26 10.64 16.75
N THR A 286 8.54 10.57 15.64
CA THR A 286 7.95 11.75 14.97
C THR A 286 6.47 11.96 15.30
N VAL A 287 6.05 11.70 16.55
CA VAL A 287 4.64 11.72 17.03
C VAL A 287 3.75 12.61 16.13
N GLY A 288 2.99 11.96 15.23
CA GLY A 288 1.90 12.60 14.50
C GLY A 288 2.16 13.30 13.15
N ASP A 289 3.39 13.67 12.74
CA ASP A 289 3.55 14.37 11.44
C ASP A 289 4.65 13.81 10.54
N VAL A 290 4.24 12.93 9.62
CA VAL A 290 5.08 12.46 8.51
C VAL A 290 4.41 12.72 7.15
N GLY A 291 3.64 13.81 7.07
CA GLY A 291 2.75 14.07 5.93
C GLY A 291 3.45 14.30 4.58
N THR A 292 4.71 14.75 4.57
CA THR A 292 5.30 15.30 3.33
C THR A 292 6.53 14.54 2.83
N ALA A 293 7.44 14.10 3.71
CA ALA A 293 8.68 13.42 3.31
C ALA A 293 8.45 11.96 2.85
N LEU A 294 7.61 11.20 3.57
CA LEU A 294 7.27 9.82 3.20
C LEU A 294 6.33 9.76 1.99
N ALA A 295 5.35 10.66 1.90
CA ALA A 295 4.48 10.75 0.72
C ALA A 295 5.28 10.98 -0.56
N ARG A 296 6.29 11.86 -0.53
CA ARG A 296 7.17 12.15 -1.66
C ARG A 296 8.07 10.96 -2.03
N SER A 297 8.54 10.20 -1.04
CA SER A 297 9.33 8.99 -1.27
C SER A 297 8.48 7.83 -1.82
N ILE A 298 7.23 7.69 -1.35
CA ILE A 298 6.26 6.69 -1.82
C ILE A 298 5.79 7.01 -3.25
N VAL A 299 5.51 8.28 -3.56
CA VAL A 299 5.18 8.72 -4.93
C VAL A 299 6.36 8.47 -5.86
N SER A 300 7.59 8.76 -5.43
CA SER A 300 8.79 8.49 -6.23
C SER A 300 9.04 6.99 -6.42
N ALA A 301 8.86 6.17 -5.38
CA ALA A 301 9.00 4.72 -5.46
C ALA A 301 7.92 4.07 -6.32
N SER A 302 6.68 4.55 -6.24
CA SER A 302 5.58 4.08 -7.09
C SER A 302 5.74 4.50 -8.54
N LEU A 303 6.22 5.72 -8.81
CA LEU A 303 6.63 6.16 -10.14
C LEU A 303 7.80 5.33 -10.67
N LEU A 304 8.78 4.98 -9.83
CA LEU A 304 9.90 4.14 -10.23
C LEU A 304 9.45 2.71 -10.57
N VAL A 305 8.56 2.12 -9.76
CA VAL A 305 7.97 0.79 -10.03
C VAL A 305 7.11 0.83 -11.29
N LEU A 306 6.30 1.87 -11.49
CA LEU A 306 5.50 2.06 -12.70
C LEU A 306 6.41 2.17 -13.93
N THR A 307 7.47 2.98 -13.83
CA THR A 307 8.46 3.14 -14.89
C THR A 307 9.13 1.80 -15.18
N LEU A 308 9.52 1.02 -14.17
CA LEU A 308 10.15 -0.30 -14.35
C LEU A 308 9.22 -1.30 -15.04
N VAL A 309 7.92 -1.26 -14.72
CA VAL A 309 6.89 -2.08 -15.39
C VAL A 309 6.72 -1.63 -16.84
N VAL A 310 6.63 -0.33 -17.10
CA VAL A 310 6.52 0.23 -18.45
C VAL A 310 7.76 -0.08 -19.28
N THR A 311 8.97 0.11 -18.73
CA THR A 311 10.23 -0.24 -19.39
C THR A 311 10.33 -1.74 -19.63
N GLY A 312 9.86 -2.58 -18.69
CA GLY A 312 9.78 -4.04 -18.87
C GLY A 312 8.78 -4.47 -19.96
N LEU A 313 7.70 -3.71 -20.15
CA LEU A 313 6.74 -3.90 -21.23
C LEU A 313 7.31 -3.43 -22.58
N LEU A 314 7.96 -2.28 -22.62
CA LEU A 314 8.58 -1.70 -23.82
C LEU A 314 9.76 -2.55 -24.33
N ARG A 315 10.64 -2.99 -23.43
CA ARG A 315 11.79 -3.84 -23.77
C ARG A 315 11.35 -5.18 -24.36
N ARG A 316 10.17 -5.68 -23.95
CA ARG A 316 9.54 -6.89 -24.50
C ARG A 316 8.87 -6.66 -25.86
N GLN A 317 8.55 -5.40 -26.22
CA GLN A 317 8.12 -5.06 -27.57
C GLN A 317 9.29 -4.85 -28.52
N ALA A 318 10.44 -4.41 -28.02
CA ALA A 318 11.67 -4.28 -28.81
C ALA A 318 12.39 -5.62 -29.08
N GLU A 319 12.08 -6.68 -28.33
CA GLU A 319 12.54 -8.06 -28.60
C GLU A 319 11.64 -8.82 -29.60
N ARG A 320 10.67 -8.15 -30.24
CA ARG A 320 9.92 -8.65 -31.39
C ARG A 320 10.46 -8.04 -32.68
#